data_AF-A0A7X4F6U2-F1
#
_entry.id   AF-A0A7X4F6U2-F1
#
_cell.length_a   1.000
_cell.length_b   1.000
_cell.length_c   1.000
_cell.angle_alpha   90.00
_cell.angle_beta   90.00
_cell.angle_gamma   90.00
#
_symmetry.space_group_name_H-M   'P 1'
#
loop_
_entity.id
_entity.type
_entity.pdbx_description
1 polymer ?
#
loop_
_entity_poly.entity_id
_entity_poly.type
_entity_poly.pdbx_seq_one_letter_code
_entity_poly.pdbx_strand_id
1 'polypeptide(L)'
;MTLAWAEPTDSRALASVTKYQYWYKVSSASNWGSWIDVADSDGGNDVTDETSFVVTGLTNRTEYSFEVRAVNSAGDGAAASAMATPATATNATVVSLNRVGTGVVTEGGTVEFTVTLSRALTAGKIVDVLLSISGTSVTTADWSLALKTGTSLNTGVTLSDETTITPNVKFSGTAAETATLVLTTTPDANDESSG
;
A
#
# COMPACT_ATOMS: atom_id res chain seq x y z
N MET A 1 6.44 -12.52 -6.44
CA MET A 1 7.87 -12.13 -6.52
C MET A 1 8.17 -11.89 -7.98
N THR A 2 8.91 -10.83 -8.33
CA THR A 2 9.27 -10.56 -9.73
C THR A 2 10.71 -10.96 -9.97
N LEU A 3 10.93 -11.83 -10.95
CA LEU A 3 12.25 -12.12 -11.50
C LEU A 3 12.52 -11.17 -12.66
N ALA A 4 13.75 -10.71 -12.81
CA ALA A 4 14.20 -9.94 -13.95
C ALA A 4 15.58 -10.44 -14.39
N TRP A 5 15.81 -10.53 -15.69
CA TRP A 5 17.05 -11.00 -16.27
C TRP A 5 17.42 -10.19 -17.51
N ALA A 6 18.69 -10.23 -17.89
CA ALA A 6 19.14 -9.69 -19.17
C ALA A 6 19.05 -10.77 -20.25
N GLU A 7 18.82 -10.34 -21.49
CA GLU A 7 18.92 -11.25 -22.64
C GLU A 7 20.32 -11.89 -22.72
N PRO A 8 20.42 -13.17 -23.13
CA PRO A 8 21.71 -13.82 -23.30
C PRO A 8 22.59 -13.12 -24.33
N THR A 9 23.85 -12.85 -23.98
CA THR A 9 24.84 -12.24 -24.89
C THR A 9 25.70 -13.27 -25.66
N ASP A 10 25.51 -14.57 -25.42
CA ASP A 10 26.28 -15.63 -26.09
C ASP A 10 25.81 -15.82 -27.54
N SER A 11 26.74 -15.86 -28.49
CA SER A 11 26.47 -16.00 -29.92
C SER A 11 25.81 -17.33 -30.31
N ARG A 12 25.84 -18.36 -29.44
CA ARG A 12 25.07 -19.62 -29.60
C ARG A 12 23.63 -19.52 -29.08
N ALA A 13 23.34 -18.54 -28.23
CA ALA A 13 21.99 -18.17 -27.80
C ALA A 13 21.29 -17.21 -28.78
N LEU A 14 21.99 -16.76 -29.84
CA LEU A 14 21.45 -15.89 -30.90
C LEU A 14 20.65 -16.63 -31.99
N ALA A 15 20.55 -17.97 -31.95
CA ALA A 15 19.40 -18.59 -32.58
C ALA A 15 18.17 -18.10 -31.79
N SER A 16 17.26 -17.37 -32.45
CA SER A 16 16.14 -16.67 -31.83
C SER A 16 15.60 -17.46 -30.65
N VAL A 17 15.78 -16.90 -29.45
CA VAL A 17 15.23 -17.48 -28.21
C VAL A 17 13.79 -17.84 -28.51
N THR A 18 13.38 -19.06 -28.23
CA THR A 18 12.02 -19.52 -28.49
C THR A 18 11.14 -19.40 -27.26
N LYS A 19 11.77 -19.35 -26.07
CA LYS A 19 11.14 -19.08 -24.77
C LYS A 19 12.18 -18.96 -23.67
N TYR A 20 11.74 -18.48 -22.52
CA TYR A 20 12.44 -18.62 -21.26
C TYR A 20 11.80 -19.69 -20.38
N GLN A 21 12.61 -20.29 -19.53
CA GLN A 21 12.15 -21.21 -18.49
C GLN A 21 12.71 -20.78 -17.15
N TYR A 22 11.94 -21.02 -16.10
CA TYR A 22 12.37 -20.81 -14.73
C TYR A 22 12.07 -22.04 -13.87
N TRP A 23 12.79 -22.17 -12.78
CA TRP A 23 12.42 -23.07 -11.70
C TRP A 23 12.84 -22.46 -10.37
N TYR A 24 12.29 -23.00 -9.29
CA TYR A 24 12.60 -22.53 -7.96
C TYR A 24 12.54 -23.66 -6.95
N LYS A 25 13.19 -23.43 -5.83
CA LYS A 25 13.10 -24.27 -4.63
C LYS A 25 13.18 -23.40 -3.39
N VAL A 26 12.66 -23.89 -2.28
CA VAL A 26 13.03 -23.34 -0.97
C VAL A 26 14.54 -23.49 -0.83
N SER A 27 15.26 -22.46 -0.41
CA SER A 27 16.73 -22.45 -0.45
C SER A 27 17.36 -23.55 0.41
N SER A 28 16.68 -23.99 1.46
CA SER A 28 17.09 -25.12 2.30
C SER A 28 16.81 -26.51 1.69
N ALA A 29 16.05 -26.59 0.60
CA ALA A 29 15.76 -27.86 -0.07
C ALA A 29 16.98 -28.34 -0.88
N SER A 30 17.23 -29.65 -0.85
CA SER A 30 18.36 -30.25 -1.57
C SER A 30 18.08 -30.42 -3.07
N ASN A 31 16.83 -30.65 -3.46
CA ASN A 31 16.45 -30.96 -4.84
C ASN A 31 15.74 -29.78 -5.50
N TRP A 32 16.02 -29.59 -6.79
CA TRP A 32 15.26 -28.70 -7.66
C TRP A 32 14.01 -29.41 -8.17
N GLY A 33 13.00 -28.62 -8.53
CA GLY A 33 11.80 -29.10 -9.22
C GLY A 33 12.06 -29.33 -10.71
N SER A 34 11.01 -29.17 -11.52
CA SER A 34 11.09 -29.17 -12.98
C SER A 34 11.11 -27.74 -13.52
N TRP A 35 11.72 -27.55 -14.69
CA TRP A 35 11.64 -26.31 -15.43
C TRP A 35 10.19 -26.00 -15.84
N ILE A 36 9.81 -24.74 -15.69
CA ILE A 36 8.49 -24.20 -16.01
C ILE A 36 8.69 -23.16 -17.11
N ASP A 37 7.90 -23.25 -18.19
CA ASP A 37 7.89 -22.24 -19.25
C ASP A 37 7.41 -20.89 -18.67
N VAL A 38 8.15 -19.83 -18.96
CA VAL A 38 7.71 -18.45 -18.70
C VAL A 38 6.54 -18.17 -19.64
N ALA A 39 5.41 -17.78 -19.06
CA ALA A 39 4.26 -17.34 -19.82
C ALA A 39 4.48 -15.88 -20.25
N ASP A 40 3.88 -15.54 -21.38
CA ASP A 40 3.79 -14.16 -21.87
C ASP A 40 3.18 -13.25 -20.79
N SER A 41 3.85 -12.13 -20.54
CA SER A 41 3.53 -11.14 -19.53
C SER A 41 2.82 -9.90 -20.08
N ASP A 42 2.86 -9.64 -21.40
CA ASP A 42 2.29 -8.44 -22.03
C ASP A 42 0.94 -8.71 -22.74
N GLY A 43 0.55 -9.97 -22.85
CA GLY A 43 -0.73 -10.39 -23.43
C GLY A 43 -0.72 -10.41 -24.96
N GLY A 44 0.47 -10.31 -25.56
CA GLY A 44 0.75 -10.72 -26.92
C GLY A 44 0.60 -12.24 -27.10
N ASN A 45 1.40 -12.78 -28.01
CA ASN A 45 1.50 -14.23 -28.17
C ASN A 45 2.95 -14.62 -28.47
N ASP A 46 3.86 -13.81 -27.90
CA ASP A 46 5.31 -13.88 -28.02
C ASP A 46 5.89 -14.06 -26.61
N VAL A 47 6.85 -14.95 -26.48
CA VAL A 47 7.52 -15.27 -25.20
C VAL A 47 9.04 -15.17 -25.35
N THR A 48 9.49 -14.64 -26.48
CA THR A 48 10.89 -14.66 -26.91
C THR A 48 11.68 -13.45 -26.43
N ASP A 49 10.99 -12.36 -26.10
CA ASP A 49 11.51 -11.09 -25.60
C ASP A 49 11.28 -10.88 -24.10
N GLU A 50 10.79 -11.91 -23.41
CA GLU A 50 10.55 -11.85 -21.98
C GLU A 50 11.85 -11.65 -21.20
N THR A 51 11.90 -10.58 -20.40
CA THR A 51 13.02 -10.24 -19.51
C THR A 51 12.60 -10.12 -18.06
N SER A 52 11.31 -10.39 -17.76
CA SER A 52 10.80 -10.42 -16.39
C SER A 52 9.63 -11.39 -16.24
N PHE A 53 9.41 -11.90 -15.03
CA PHE A 53 8.25 -12.75 -14.77
C PHE A 53 7.80 -12.70 -13.31
N VAL A 54 6.49 -12.71 -13.07
CA VAL A 54 5.91 -12.75 -11.72
C VAL A 54 5.67 -14.19 -11.28
N VAL A 55 6.49 -14.69 -10.36
CA VAL A 55 6.26 -15.96 -9.68
C VAL A 55 5.25 -15.77 -8.56
N THR A 56 4.13 -16.49 -8.65
CA THR A 56 3.02 -16.48 -7.69
C THR A 56 3.02 -17.76 -6.83
N GLY A 57 2.14 -17.82 -5.81
CA GLY A 57 1.99 -19.01 -4.96
C GLY A 57 3.14 -19.28 -3.97
N LEU A 58 4.12 -18.38 -3.86
CA LEU A 58 5.23 -18.52 -2.92
C LEU A 58 4.81 -18.16 -1.49
N THR A 59 5.42 -18.82 -0.51
CA THR A 59 5.19 -18.52 0.91
C THR A 59 6.03 -17.33 1.35
N ASN A 60 5.41 -16.36 2.03
CA ASN A 60 6.14 -15.21 2.55
C ASN A 60 7.08 -15.62 3.70
N ARG A 61 8.19 -14.90 3.83
CA ARG A 61 9.26 -15.15 4.82
C ARG A 61 9.98 -16.49 4.65
N THR A 62 9.74 -17.19 3.54
CA THR A 62 10.51 -18.34 3.11
C THR A 62 11.51 -17.89 2.04
N GLU A 63 12.79 -18.21 2.22
CA GLU A 63 13.81 -17.92 1.23
C GLU A 63 13.73 -18.95 0.08
N TYR A 64 13.77 -18.44 -1.15
CA TYR A 64 13.76 -19.25 -2.36
C TYR A 64 15.00 -18.97 -3.20
N SER A 65 15.51 -20.03 -3.80
CA SER A 65 16.51 -19.97 -4.88
C SER A 65 15.77 -20.16 -6.21
N PHE A 66 16.09 -19.31 -7.16
CA PHE A 66 15.53 -19.30 -8.51
C PHE A 66 16.65 -19.50 -9.52
N GLU A 67 16.35 -20.16 -10.63
CA GLU A 67 17.14 -20.03 -11.84
C GLU A 67 16.25 -19.78 -13.04
N VAL A 68 16.79 -19.04 -14.01
CA VAL A 68 16.15 -18.72 -15.28
C VAL A 68 17.13 -19.06 -16.41
N ARG A 69 16.62 -19.62 -17.50
CA ARG A 69 17.40 -19.94 -18.70
C ARG A 69 16.64 -19.58 -19.97
N ALA A 70 17.39 -19.24 -21.01
CA ALA A 70 16.86 -19.14 -22.37
C ALA A 70 16.87 -20.52 -23.05
N VAL A 71 15.89 -20.76 -23.91
CA VAL A 71 15.80 -21.97 -24.74
C VAL A 71 15.75 -21.55 -26.21
N ASN A 72 16.47 -22.27 -27.07
CA ASN A 72 16.38 -22.11 -28.51
C ASN A 72 16.43 -23.46 -29.23
N SER A 73 16.45 -23.44 -30.57
CA SER A 73 16.46 -24.66 -31.39
C SER A 73 17.74 -25.50 -31.25
N ALA A 74 18.85 -24.90 -30.78
CA ALA A 74 20.09 -25.60 -30.50
C ALA A 74 20.11 -26.24 -29.10
N GLY A 75 19.21 -25.82 -28.20
CA GLY A 75 19.00 -26.39 -26.88
C GLY A 75 18.87 -25.35 -25.78
N ASP A 76 19.17 -25.78 -24.55
CA ASP A 76 19.06 -24.96 -23.35
C ASP A 76 20.34 -24.13 -23.14
N GLY A 77 20.17 -22.84 -22.89
CA GLY A 77 21.26 -21.93 -22.53
C GLY A 77 21.72 -22.09 -21.08
N ALA A 78 22.78 -21.35 -20.73
CA ALA A 78 23.24 -21.26 -19.35
C ALA A 78 22.17 -20.62 -18.44
N ALA A 79 22.01 -21.17 -17.24
CA ALA A 79 21.07 -20.64 -16.26
C ALA A 79 21.69 -19.51 -15.44
N ALA A 80 20.93 -18.44 -15.23
CA ALA A 80 21.23 -17.40 -14.25
C ALA A 80 20.51 -17.71 -12.93
N SER A 81 21.14 -17.46 -11.79
CA SER A 81 20.57 -17.75 -10.46
C SER A 81 20.34 -16.49 -9.64
N ALA A 82 19.30 -16.53 -8.80
CA ALA A 82 18.98 -15.48 -7.83
C ALA A 82 18.37 -16.08 -6.56
N MET A 83 18.50 -15.36 -5.44
CA MET A 83 17.82 -15.71 -4.20
C MET A 83 16.90 -14.57 -3.79
N ALA A 84 15.69 -14.91 -3.35
CA ALA A 84 14.75 -13.92 -2.89
C ALA A 84 13.80 -14.50 -1.83
N THR A 85 13.43 -13.65 -0.87
CA THR A 85 12.44 -13.98 0.16
C THR A 85 11.19 -13.15 -0.09
N PRO A 86 10.08 -13.75 -0.57
CA PRO A 86 8.81 -13.05 -0.68
C PRO A 86 8.40 -12.47 0.66
N ALA A 87 7.90 -11.24 0.62
CA ALA A 87 7.35 -10.58 1.79
C ALA A 87 5.98 -10.05 1.42
N THR A 88 4.99 -10.35 2.25
CA THR A 88 3.80 -9.52 2.35
C THR A 88 4.19 -8.24 3.05
N ALA A 89 3.53 -7.13 2.70
CA ALA A 89 3.43 -6.00 3.59
C ALA A 89 2.59 -6.44 4.81
N THR A 90 3.19 -7.23 5.70
CA THR A 90 2.56 -7.80 6.91
C THR A 90 2.14 -6.74 7.93
N ASN A 91 2.28 -5.46 7.57
CA ASN A 91 2.08 -4.34 8.47
C ASN A 91 1.41 -3.15 7.76
N ALA A 92 0.42 -3.41 6.89
CA ALA A 92 -0.45 -2.32 6.44
C ALA A 92 -1.15 -1.71 7.66
N THR A 93 -1.02 -0.41 7.88
CA THR A 93 -1.75 0.30 8.94
C THR A 93 -3.16 0.55 8.42
N VAL A 94 -4.17 0.02 9.10
CA VAL A 94 -5.57 0.30 8.79
C VAL A 94 -5.98 1.56 9.55
N VAL A 95 -6.80 2.40 8.93
CA VAL A 95 -7.34 3.62 9.53
C VAL A 95 -8.84 3.45 9.72
N SER A 96 -9.34 3.80 10.91
CA SER A 96 -10.78 3.91 11.18
C SER A 96 -11.14 5.31 11.65
N LEU A 97 -12.33 5.77 11.31
CA LEU A 97 -12.90 7.04 11.77
C LEU A 97 -14.19 6.74 12.55
N ASN A 98 -14.26 7.18 13.79
CA ASN A 98 -15.37 6.93 14.69
C ASN A 98 -15.93 8.25 15.23
N ARG A 99 -17.22 8.49 15.01
CA ARG A 99 -17.93 9.60 15.66
C ARG A 99 -18.25 9.25 17.11
N VAL A 100 -18.03 10.18 18.02
CA VAL A 100 -18.45 10.07 19.42
C VAL A 100 -19.90 10.53 19.52
N GLY A 101 -20.77 9.64 20.00
CA GLY A 101 -22.20 9.91 20.14
C GLY A 101 -23.01 9.76 18.85
N THR A 102 -24.29 10.09 18.94
CA THR A 102 -25.29 9.93 17.88
C THR A 102 -26.18 11.17 17.77
N GLY A 103 -26.90 11.33 16.66
CA GLY A 103 -27.82 12.46 16.43
C GLY A 103 -27.32 13.48 15.42
N VAL A 104 -28.11 14.54 15.21
CA VAL A 104 -27.79 15.70 14.37
C VAL A 104 -26.92 16.67 15.18
N VAL A 105 -25.96 17.33 14.53
CA VAL A 105 -25.19 18.42 15.13
C VAL A 105 -25.87 19.72 14.70
N THR A 106 -26.54 20.39 15.63
CA THR A 106 -27.18 21.68 15.36
C THR A 106 -26.13 22.78 15.22
N GLU A 107 -26.48 23.93 14.65
CA GLU A 107 -25.65 25.13 14.66
C GLU A 107 -25.15 25.50 16.06
N GLY A 108 -23.88 25.93 16.14
CA GLY A 108 -23.20 26.20 17.41
C GLY A 108 -22.90 24.95 18.25
N GLY A 109 -23.23 23.77 17.72
CA GLY A 109 -22.99 22.47 18.33
C GLY A 109 -21.57 21.98 18.11
N THR A 110 -21.19 20.98 18.90
CA THR A 110 -19.87 20.35 18.81
C THR A 110 -20.03 18.83 18.75
N VAL A 111 -19.23 18.19 17.92
CA VAL A 111 -19.11 16.73 17.86
C VAL A 111 -17.65 16.31 17.82
N GLU A 112 -17.34 15.18 18.45
CA GLU A 112 -16.00 14.63 18.45
C GLU A 112 -15.89 13.44 17.50
N PHE A 113 -14.74 13.32 16.87
CA PHE A 113 -14.36 12.16 16.07
C PHE A 113 -13.03 11.61 16.55
N THR A 114 -12.84 10.31 16.49
CA THR A 114 -11.55 9.67 16.73
C THR A 114 -11.10 8.98 15.46
N VAL A 115 -9.93 9.37 14.95
CA VAL A 115 -9.18 8.63 13.93
C VAL A 115 -8.25 7.67 14.66
N THR A 116 -8.32 6.39 14.34
CA THR A 116 -7.51 5.34 14.96
C THR A 116 -6.74 4.58 13.90
N LEU A 117 -5.44 4.45 14.10
CA LEU A 117 -4.59 3.51 13.40
C LEU A 117 -4.71 2.14 14.06
N SER A 118 -4.70 1.06 13.28
CA SER A 118 -4.77 -0.32 13.81
C SER A 118 -3.55 -0.73 14.65
N ARG A 119 -2.55 0.15 14.75
CA ARG A 119 -1.38 0.02 15.59
C ARG A 119 -0.71 1.38 15.76
N ALA A 120 0.04 1.52 16.84
CA ALA A 120 0.93 2.65 17.04
C ALA A 120 2.10 2.67 16.03
N LEU A 121 2.47 3.86 15.57
CA LEU A 121 3.60 4.05 14.66
C LEU A 121 4.95 3.87 15.36
N THR A 122 5.88 3.25 14.65
CA THR A 122 7.31 3.24 15.01
C THR A 122 8.00 4.49 14.50
N ALA A 123 9.16 4.84 15.07
CA ALA A 123 9.95 6.00 14.67
C ALA A 123 10.17 6.07 13.13
N GLY A 124 9.99 7.26 12.55
CA GLY A 124 10.21 7.54 11.14
C GLY A 124 9.09 7.08 10.18
N LYS A 125 7.98 6.54 10.69
CA LYS A 125 6.78 6.23 9.90
C LYS A 125 5.82 7.41 9.88
N ILE A 126 5.16 7.61 8.75
CA ILE A 126 4.16 8.66 8.55
C ILE A 126 2.91 8.03 7.94
N VAL A 127 1.74 8.46 8.41
CA VAL A 127 0.43 8.17 7.81
C VAL A 127 -0.35 9.48 7.72
N ASP A 128 -0.70 9.88 6.50
CA ASP A 128 -1.59 11.00 6.22
C ASP A 128 -3.02 10.48 6.02
N VAL A 129 -3.98 11.08 6.71
CA VAL A 129 -5.40 10.74 6.66
C VAL A 129 -6.17 11.97 6.20
N LEU A 130 -6.46 12.01 4.90
CA LEU A 130 -7.31 13.02 4.29
C LEU A 130 -8.77 12.75 4.69
N LEU A 131 -9.39 13.72 5.36
CA LEU A 131 -10.80 13.69 5.70
C LEU A 131 -11.61 14.37 4.59
N SER A 132 -12.92 14.15 4.59
CA SER A 132 -13.85 14.91 3.77
C SER A 132 -15.00 15.37 4.65
N ILE A 133 -15.28 16.67 4.62
CA ILE A 133 -16.45 17.26 5.25
C ILE A 133 -17.37 17.71 4.13
N SER A 134 -18.60 17.18 4.12
CA SER A 134 -19.58 17.43 3.07
C SER A 134 -21.00 17.42 3.65
N GLY A 135 -21.90 18.08 2.94
CA GLY A 135 -23.31 18.21 3.26
C GLY A 135 -23.98 19.18 2.28
N THR A 136 -25.30 19.24 2.28
CA THR A 136 -26.03 20.23 1.48
C THR A 136 -25.67 21.63 1.98
N SER A 137 -25.26 22.52 1.09
CA SER A 137 -24.86 23.90 1.40
C SER A 137 -23.66 24.06 2.34
N VAL A 138 -23.02 22.98 2.81
CA VAL A 138 -21.86 23.06 3.70
C VAL A 138 -20.66 23.63 2.95
N THR A 139 -20.15 24.73 3.47
CA THR A 139 -18.92 25.42 3.11
C THR A 139 -17.92 25.36 4.28
N THR A 140 -16.71 25.87 4.07
CA THR A 140 -15.69 25.95 5.13
C THR A 140 -15.95 27.08 6.14
N ALA A 141 -17.01 27.88 5.97
CA ALA A 141 -17.42 28.89 6.95
C ALA A 141 -18.31 28.29 8.06
N ASP A 142 -19.01 27.21 7.75
CA ASP A 142 -20.08 26.65 8.60
C ASP A 142 -19.53 25.72 9.69
N TRP A 143 -18.20 25.51 9.70
CA TRP A 143 -17.56 24.68 10.70
C TRP A 143 -16.11 25.07 10.95
N SER A 144 -15.62 24.66 12.12
CA SER A 144 -14.21 24.63 12.45
C SER A 144 -13.81 23.23 12.93
N LEU A 145 -12.59 22.80 12.59
CA LEU A 145 -12.04 21.51 13.00
C LEU A 145 -10.74 21.76 13.76
N ALA A 146 -10.59 21.10 14.90
CA ALA A 146 -9.38 21.18 15.71
C ALA A 146 -9.06 19.84 16.36
N LEU A 147 -7.80 19.64 16.74
CA LEU A 147 -7.43 18.57 17.66
C LEU A 147 -7.97 18.88 19.06
N LYS A 148 -8.62 17.90 19.71
CA LYS A 148 -9.08 18.02 21.09
C LYS A 148 -7.91 18.30 22.02
N THR A 149 -8.04 19.29 22.88
CA THR A 149 -7.03 19.61 23.89
C THR A 149 -7.16 18.68 25.09
N GLY A 150 -6.03 18.27 25.66
CA GLY A 150 -5.99 17.39 26.82
C GLY A 150 -4.61 16.79 27.03
N THR A 151 -4.33 16.34 28.25
CA THR A 151 -3.09 15.64 28.56
C THR A 151 -3.05 14.30 27.83
N SER A 152 -1.93 13.99 27.17
CA SER A 152 -1.67 12.71 26.48
C SER A 152 -2.54 12.41 25.25
N LEU A 153 -3.39 13.34 24.81
CA LEU A 153 -4.11 13.22 23.56
C LEU A 153 -3.20 13.48 22.36
N ASN A 154 -3.54 12.89 21.21
CA ASN A 154 -2.98 13.25 19.90
C ASN A 154 -1.44 13.15 19.84
N THR A 155 -0.85 12.24 20.61
CA THR A 155 0.60 12.07 20.66
C THR A 155 1.15 11.80 19.26
N GLY A 156 2.04 12.66 18.78
CA GLY A 156 2.66 12.52 17.46
C GLY A 156 1.71 12.76 16.27
N VAL A 157 0.61 13.48 16.51
CA VAL A 157 -0.38 13.86 15.49
C VAL A 157 -0.33 15.37 15.23
N THR A 158 -0.40 15.75 13.97
CA THR A 158 -0.67 17.13 13.54
C THR A 158 -1.92 17.18 12.67
N LEU A 159 -2.61 18.30 12.70
CA LEU A 159 -3.71 18.60 11.79
C LEU A 159 -3.24 19.74 10.87
N SER A 160 -3.63 19.69 9.59
CA SER A 160 -3.38 20.76 8.63
C SER A 160 -4.59 20.93 7.71
N ASP A 161 -4.61 22.07 7.01
CA ASP A 161 -5.61 22.39 6.01
C ASP A 161 -7.04 22.41 6.61
N GLU A 162 -7.17 22.83 7.87
CA GLU A 162 -8.43 22.82 8.64
C GLU A 162 -9.51 23.71 8.03
N THR A 163 -9.12 24.68 7.21
CA THR A 163 -10.05 25.61 6.53
C THR A 163 -10.39 25.16 5.11
N THR A 164 -10.14 23.89 4.78
CA THR A 164 -10.44 23.29 3.48
C THR A 164 -11.45 22.17 3.63
N ILE A 165 -12.09 21.75 2.54
CA ILE A 165 -13.00 20.59 2.56
C ILE A 165 -12.28 19.24 2.70
N THR A 166 -10.93 19.23 2.68
CA THR A 166 -10.08 18.05 2.80
C THR A 166 -8.97 18.22 3.84
N PRO A 167 -9.31 18.41 5.13
CA PRO A 167 -8.29 18.55 6.17
C PRO A 167 -7.49 17.26 6.31
N ASN A 168 -6.20 17.38 6.63
CA ASN A 168 -5.29 16.26 6.75
C ASN A 168 -4.89 16.01 8.20
N VAL A 169 -5.15 14.81 8.69
CA VAL A 169 -4.61 14.34 9.97
C VAL A 169 -3.35 13.53 9.69
N LYS A 170 -2.21 14.04 10.14
CA LYS A 170 -0.91 13.41 9.94
C LYS A 170 -0.39 12.78 11.23
N PHE A 171 -0.23 11.46 11.20
CA PHE A 171 0.47 10.70 12.23
C PHE A 171 1.94 10.58 11.86
N SER A 172 2.86 11.03 12.72
CA SER A 172 4.30 11.02 12.41
C SER A 172 5.22 10.77 13.60
N GLY A 173 4.71 10.82 14.83
CA GLY A 173 5.49 10.52 16.04
C GLY A 173 5.55 9.04 16.38
N THR A 174 6.61 8.63 17.09
CA THR A 174 6.64 7.33 17.77
C THR A 174 5.44 7.21 18.70
N ALA A 175 4.79 6.06 18.70
CA ALA A 175 3.57 5.76 19.44
C ALA A 175 2.31 6.55 18.99
N ALA A 176 2.36 7.27 17.85
CA ALA A 176 1.16 7.88 17.28
C ALA A 176 0.18 6.79 16.83
N GLU A 177 -1.05 6.84 17.33
CA GLU A 177 -2.07 5.80 17.08
C GLU A 177 -3.48 6.40 16.98
N THR A 178 -3.79 7.38 17.82
CA THR A 178 -5.13 7.97 17.89
C THR A 178 -5.07 9.48 17.77
N ALA A 179 -6.01 10.05 17.00
CA ALA A 179 -6.29 11.48 16.93
C ALA A 179 -7.75 11.74 17.29
N THR A 180 -8.01 12.52 18.33
CA THR A 180 -9.35 13.00 18.67
C THR A 180 -9.52 14.42 18.13
N LEU A 181 -10.49 14.58 17.25
CA LEU A 181 -10.86 15.82 16.59
C LEU A 181 -12.16 16.35 17.18
N VAL A 182 -12.29 17.67 17.19
CA VAL A 182 -13.49 18.40 17.58
C VAL A 182 -13.94 19.19 16.36
N LEU A 183 -15.13 18.88 15.85
CA LEU A 183 -15.83 19.66 14.84
C LEU A 183 -16.86 20.53 15.55
N THR A 184 -16.80 21.84 15.33
CA THR A 184 -17.79 22.79 15.84
C THR A 184 -18.50 23.42 14.66
N THR A 185 -19.83 23.36 14.64
CA THR A 185 -20.64 24.07 13.63
C THR A 185 -20.72 25.54 14.00
N THR A 186 -20.52 26.41 13.02
CA THR A 186 -20.63 27.86 13.17
C THR A 186 -22.08 28.25 12.94
N PRO A 187 -22.72 28.99 13.85
CA PRO A 187 -24.04 29.58 13.56
C PRO A 187 -23.91 30.57 12.41
N ASP A 188 -24.79 30.47 11.42
CA ASP A 188 -24.88 31.44 10.33
C ASP A 188 -26.34 31.89 10.13
N ALA A 189 -26.66 32.56 9.02
CA ALA A 189 -28.01 33.05 8.78
C ALA A 189 -28.94 31.99 8.13
N ASN A 190 -28.42 30.82 7.77
CA ASN A 190 -29.06 29.78 6.99
C ASN A 190 -29.19 28.49 7.82
N ASP A 191 -30.38 28.18 8.31
CA ASP A 191 -30.59 26.93 9.04
C ASP A 191 -30.48 25.68 8.13
N GLU A 192 -29.41 24.89 8.26
CA GLU A 192 -29.24 23.63 7.53
C GLU A 192 -29.89 22.42 8.22
N SER A 193 -30.60 22.61 9.34
CA SER A 193 -31.24 21.51 10.08
C SER A 193 -32.49 20.94 9.42
N SER A 194 -32.93 21.47 8.26
CA SER A 194 -34.06 20.93 7.51
C SER A 194 -33.64 19.82 6.53
N GLY A 195 -33.46 18.60 7.04
CA GLY A 195 -33.24 17.38 6.25
C GLY A 195 -33.63 16.12 7.00
#